data_AF-A0A3D4E7M9-F1
#
_entry.id   AF-A0A3D4E7M9-F1
#
_cell.length_a   1.000
_cell.length_b   1.000
_cell.length_c   1.000
_cell.angle_alpha   90.00
_cell.angle_beta   90.00
_cell.angle_gamma   90.00
#
_symmetry.space_group_name_H-M   'P 1'
#
loop_
_entity.id
_entity.type
_entity.pdbx_description
1 polymer ?
#
loop_
_entity_poly.entity_id
_entity_poly.type
_entity_poly.pdbx_seq_one_letter_code
_entity_poly.pdbx_strand_id
1 'polypeptide(L)' 'MKHRIKQKKLNRTTSHRKAMLANMAASLVKHEQIVTTLPKAKTLRPFVEKLVTLGKQAAAKPESALAKRRQAISIMRDK' A
#
# COMPACT_ATOMS: atom_id res chain seq x y z
N MET A 1 26.66 -0.80 -6.64
CA MET A 1 25.20 -0.74 -6.35
C MET A 1 24.52 -2.01 -6.82
N LYS A 2 23.40 -2.44 -6.21
CA LYS A 2 22.65 -3.58 -6.78
C LYS A 2 21.87 -3.11 -8.02
N HIS A 3 22.29 -3.57 -9.20
CA HIS A 3 21.65 -3.20 -10.46
C HIS A 3 20.19 -3.65 -10.50
N ARG A 4 19.31 -2.81 -11.06
CA ARG A 4 17.87 -3.08 -11.28
C ARG A 4 17.02 -3.32 -10.03
N ILE A 5 17.51 -3.03 -8.82
CA ILE A 5 16.71 -3.14 -7.59
C ILE A 5 16.11 -1.78 -7.22
N LYS A 6 14.83 -1.59 -7.52
CA LYS A 6 14.07 -0.36 -7.18
C LYS A 6 13.55 -0.34 -5.73
N GLN A 7 13.52 -1.49 -5.05
CA GLN A 7 12.91 -1.63 -3.73
C GLN A 7 13.90 -1.31 -2.61
N LYS A 8 13.45 -0.55 -1.60
CA LYS A 8 14.24 -0.32 -0.37
C LYS A 8 13.96 -1.44 0.64
N LYS A 9 15.03 -2.02 1.23
CA LYS A 9 14.92 -3.09 2.23
C LYS A 9 14.46 -2.60 3.62
N LEU A 10 14.76 -1.34 3.96
CA LEU A 10 14.40 -0.71 5.24
C LEU A 10 14.84 -1.49 6.49
N ASN A 11 15.98 -2.21 6.39
CA ASN A 11 16.53 -3.09 7.43
C ASN A 11 15.49 -4.09 7.98
N ARG A 12 14.60 -4.60 7.12
CA ARG A 12 13.54 -5.54 7.49
C ARG A 12 13.50 -6.73 6.54
N THR A 13 13.06 -7.87 7.06
CA THR A 13 12.68 -9.03 6.25
C THR A 13 11.53 -8.67 5.31
N THR A 14 11.33 -9.46 4.26
CA THR A 14 10.27 -9.21 3.27
C THR A 14 8.88 -9.29 3.90
N SER A 15 8.64 -10.23 4.82
CA SER A 15 7.35 -10.36 5.54
C SER A 15 7.06 -9.13 6.39
N HIS A 16 8.02 -8.71 7.23
CA HIS A 16 7.88 -7.53 8.08
C HIS A 16 7.71 -6.26 7.23
N ARG A 17 8.47 -6.10 6.15
CA ARG A 17 8.32 -4.93 5.26
C ARG A 17 6.92 -4.85 4.64
N LYS A 18 6.35 -5.98 4.20
CA LYS A 18 4.98 -6.02 3.66
C LYS A 18 3.95 -5.63 4.72
N ALA A 19 4.05 -6.21 5.92
CA ALA A 19 3.13 -5.90 7.03
C ALA A 19 3.21 -4.42 7.46
N MET A 20 4.43 -3.89 7.59
CA MET A 20 4.64 -2.48 7.94
C MET A 20 4.02 -1.53 6.90
N LEU A 21 4.19 -1.80 5.60
CA LEU A 21 3.59 -0.97 4.55
C LEU A 21 2.07 -1.05 4.55
N ALA A 22 1.50 -2.23 4.78
CA ALA A 22 0.05 -2.42 4.90
C ALA A 22 -0.52 -1.59 6.08
N ASN A 23 0.09 -1.68 7.26
CA ASN A 23 -0.34 -0.93 8.45
C ASN A 23 -0.21 0.59 8.25
N MET A 24 0.88 1.06 7.63
CA MET A 24 1.07 2.47 7.31
C MET A 24 0.05 2.97 6.29
N ALA A 25 -0.30 2.16 5.29
CA ALA A 25 -1.32 2.51 4.31
C ALA A 25 -2.72 2.61 4.95
N ALA A 26 -3.08 1.64 5.81
CA ALA A 26 -4.33 1.68 6.57
C ALA A 26 -4.41 2.93 7.47
N SER A 27 -3.33 3.22 8.20
CA SER A 27 -3.25 4.42 9.05
C SER A 27 -3.38 5.70 8.24
N LEU A 28 -2.74 5.78 7.07
CA LEU A 28 -2.83 6.94 6.19
C LEU A 28 -4.24 7.14 5.63
N VAL A 29 -4.93 6.05 5.25
CA VAL A 29 -6.32 6.15 4.77
C VAL A 29 -7.26 6.56 5.90
N LYS A 30 -7.05 6.05 7.12
CA LYS A 30 -7.89 6.34 8.28
C LYS A 30 -7.72 7.75 8.83
N HIS A 31 -6.48 8.25 8.87
CA HIS A 31 -6.13 9.52 9.51
C HIS A 31 -5.80 10.64 8.52
N GLU A 32 -5.86 10.36 7.21
CA GLU A 32 -5.56 11.26 6.08
C GLU A 32 -4.11 11.78 6.02
N GLN A 33 -3.39 11.78 7.15
CA GLN A 33 -2.01 12.20 7.28
C GLN A 33 -1.30 11.34 8.33
N ILE A 34 -0.03 10.99 8.06
CA ILE A 34 0.84 10.31 9.03
C ILE A 34 2.24 10.94 9.01
N VAL A 35 2.89 10.99 10.17
CA VAL A 35 4.30 11.36 10.29
C VAL A 35 5.16 10.11 10.23
N THR A 36 6.16 10.09 9.35
CA THR A 36 7.08 8.95 9.20
C THR A 36 8.44 9.39 8.67
N THR A 37 9.39 8.46 8.57
CA THR A 37 10.72 8.78 8.03
C THR A 37 10.70 8.88 6.50
N LEU A 38 11.54 9.76 5.95
CA LEU A 38 11.66 9.98 4.50
C LEU A 38 11.78 8.68 3.67
N PRO A 39 12.65 7.70 4.00
CA PRO A 39 12.74 6.46 3.22
C PRO A 39 11.48 5.59 3.32
N LYS A 40 10.76 5.60 4.45
CA LYS A 40 9.48 4.90 4.59
C LYS A 40 8.41 5.58 3.75
N ALA A 41 8.29 6.90 3.82
CA ALA A 41 7.34 7.69 3.02
C ALA A 41 7.54 7.47 1.50
N LYS A 42 8.78 7.58 1.01
CA LYS A 42 9.11 7.34 -0.41
C LYS A 42 8.78 5.91 -0.86
N THR A 43 8.86 4.93 0.04
CA THR A 43 8.51 3.53 -0.27
C THR A 43 7.00 3.30 -0.18
N LEU A 44 6.30 3.99 0.73
CA LEU A 44 4.86 3.91 0.92
C LEU A 44 4.09 4.50 -0.27
N ARG A 45 4.56 5.60 -0.86
CA ARG A 45 3.88 6.30 -1.96
C ARG A 45 3.38 5.37 -3.10
N PRO A 46 4.23 4.59 -3.79
CA PRO A 46 3.77 3.71 -4.86
C PRO A 46 2.91 2.52 -4.36
N PHE A 47 2.95 2.21 -3.07
CA PHE A 47 2.09 1.20 -2.47
C PHE A 47 0.66 1.73 -2.31
N VAL A 48 0.51 2.96 -1.78
CA VAL A 48 -0.79 3.63 -1.59
C VAL A 48 -1.42 4.05 -2.92
N GLU A 49 -0.64 4.58 -3.86
CA GLU A 49 -1.16 4.98 -5.19
C GLU A 49 -1.85 3.80 -5.92
N LYS A 50 -1.32 2.58 -5.78
CA LYS A 50 -1.96 1.36 -6.32
C LYS A 50 -3.28 1.04 -5.63
N LEU A 51 -3.35 1.20 -4.31
CA LEU A 51 -4.60 0.99 -3.55
C LEU A 51 -5.68 1.99 -3.97
N VAL A 52 -5.31 3.27 -4.09
CA VAL A 52 -6.23 4.32 -4.60
C VAL A 52 -6.69 3.99 -6.01
N THR A 53 -5.81 3.49 -6.86
CA THR A 53 -6.16 3.07 -8.24
C THR A 53 -7.19 1.94 -8.24
N LEU A 54 -7.01 0.92 -7.41
CA LEU A 54 -8.00 -0.16 -7.24
C LEU A 54 -9.34 0.38 -6.71
N GLY A 55 -9.30 1.30 -5.75
CA GLY A 55 -10.50 1.97 -5.22
C GLY A 55 -11.26 2.76 -6.29
N LYS A 56 -10.56 3.55 -7.11
CA LYS A 56 -11.15 4.30 -8.23
C LYS A 56 -11.76 3.38 -9.28
N GLN A 57 -11.06 2.30 -9.66
CA GLN A 57 -11.60 1.31 -10.60
C GLN A 57 -12.87 0.64 -10.07
N ALA A 58 -12.91 0.30 -8.78
CA ALA A 58 -14.08 -0.27 -8.13
C ALA A 58 -15.25 0.71 -8.05
N ALA A 59 -14.98 2.01 -7.84
CA ALA A 59 -16.01 3.04 -7.84
C ALA A 59 -16.59 3.30 -9.23
N ALA A 60 -15.76 3.24 -10.28
CA ALA A 60 -16.19 3.47 -11.66
C ALA A 60 -17.05 2.34 -12.27
N LYS A 61 -16.93 1.11 -11.75
CA LYS A 61 -17.68 -0.07 -12.24
C LYS A 61 -18.25 -0.88 -11.07
N PRO A 62 -19.33 -0.42 -10.43
CA PRO A 62 -19.89 -1.03 -9.23
C PRO A 62 -20.28 -2.51 -9.42
N GLU A 63 -20.81 -2.86 -10.59
CA GLU A 63 -21.24 -4.22 -10.95
C GLU A 63 -20.10 -5.24 -10.95
N SER A 64 -18.86 -4.80 -11.19
CA SER A 64 -17.66 -5.65 -11.22
C SER A 64 -16.65 -5.32 -10.10
N ALA A 65 -17.05 -4.49 -9.12
CA ALA A 65 -16.18 -3.97 -8.07
C ALA A 65 -15.67 -5.02 -7.09
N LEU A 66 -16.37 -6.14 -6.92
CA LEU A 66 -16.10 -7.15 -5.89
C LEU A 66 -14.66 -7.70 -5.96
N ALA A 67 -14.17 -8.02 -7.15
CA ALA A 67 -12.83 -8.55 -7.34
C ALA A 67 -11.75 -7.53 -6.91
N LYS A 68 -11.96 -6.25 -7.25
CA LYS A 68 -11.03 -5.16 -6.91
C LYS A 68 -11.01 -4.88 -5.41
N ARG A 69 -12.19 -4.90 -4.76
CA ARG A 69 -12.31 -4.78 -3.30
C ARG A 69 -11.58 -5.92 -2.58
N ARG A 70 -11.77 -7.17 -3.03
CA ARG A 70 -11.06 -8.34 -2.48
C ARG A 70 -9.54 -8.23 -2.63
N GLN A 71 -9.05 -7.74 -3.77
CA GLN A 71 -7.62 -7.48 -3.98
C GLN A 71 -7.08 -6.42 -3.02
N ALA A 72 -7.79 -5.32 -2.83
CA ALA A 72 -7.40 -4.26 -1.90
C ALA A 72 -7.34 -4.77 -0.45
N ILE A 73 -8.38 -5.49 0.00
CA ILE A 73 -8.46 -6.08 1.35
C ILE A 73 -7.31 -7.07 1.58
N SER A 74 -6.97 -7.90 0.59
CA SER A 74 -5.84 -8.84 0.69
C SER A 74 -4.49 -8.13 0.90
N ILE A 75 -4.31 -6.95 0.30
CA ILE A 75 -3.08 -6.15 0.41
C ILE A 75 -3.03 -5.39 1.74
N MET A 76 -4.11 -4.70 2.12
CA MET A 76 -4.17 -3.88 3.33
C MET A 76 -4.29 -4.73 4.60
N ARG A 77 -4.88 -5.92 4.51
CA ARG A 77 -5.16 -6.82 5.65
C ARG A 77 -5.97 -6.17 6.77
N ASP A 78 -6.65 -5.09 6.43
CA ASP A 78 -7.56 -4.34 7.30
C ASP A 78 -8.98 -4.54 6.79
N LYS A 79 -9.96 -4.55 7.70
CA LYS A 79 -11.37 -4.85 7.40
C LYS A 79 -12.14 -3.63 6.93
#